data_AF-A0A923R4V7-F1
#
_entry.id   AF-A0A923R4V7-F1
#
_cell.length_a   1.000
_cell.length_b   1.000
_cell.length_c   1.000
_cell.angle_alpha   90.00
_cell.angle_beta   90.00
_cell.angle_gamma   90.00
#
_symmetry.space_group_name_H-M   'P 1'
#
loop_
_entity.id
_entity.type
_entity.pdbx_description
1 polymer ?
#
loop_
_entity_poly.entity_id
_entity_poly.type
_entity_poly.pdbx_seq_one_letter_code
_entity_poly.pdbx_strand_id
1 'polypeptide(L)'
;AEKLGFDKLTLKGDALKAQFISGDNERYFQSDIFGKMLAFVKENAKNCKLAEVKGRLILTVFSIGNAKAALEIFQKLENFVFSEIKQAVN
;
A
#
# COMPACT_ATOMS: atom_id res chain seq x y z
N ALA A 1 -9.15 1.12 1.55
CA ALA A 1 -8.22 2.25 1.23
C ALA A 1 -7.94 3.10 2.46
N GLU A 2 -8.96 3.65 3.14
CA GLU A 2 -8.78 4.46 4.37
C GLU A 2 -8.03 3.74 5.50
N LYS A 3 -8.39 2.48 5.79
CA LYS A 3 -7.72 1.70 6.86
C LYS A 3 -6.22 1.49 6.61
N LEU A 4 -5.81 1.53 5.34
CA LEU A 4 -4.42 1.35 4.91
C LEU A 4 -3.67 2.69 4.88
N GLY A 5 -4.35 3.82 5.15
CA GLY A 5 -3.76 5.17 5.14
C GLY A 5 -3.57 5.78 3.75
N PHE A 6 -4.34 5.33 2.76
CA PHE A 6 -4.30 5.90 1.41
C PHE A 6 -5.31 7.04 1.24
N ASP A 7 -4.79 8.20 0.80
CA ASP A 7 -5.56 9.40 0.44
C ASP A 7 -6.03 9.33 -1.02
N LYS A 8 -5.22 8.74 -1.90
CA LYS A 8 -5.51 8.65 -3.34
C LYS A 8 -4.92 7.41 -3.98
N LEU A 9 -5.71 6.77 -4.84
CA LEU A 9 -5.28 5.68 -5.73
C LEU A 9 -5.33 6.16 -7.19
N THR A 10 -4.32 5.85 -7.98
CA THR A 10 -4.26 6.24 -9.40
C THR A 10 -3.59 5.15 -10.21
N LEU A 11 -4.25 4.66 -11.25
CA LEU A 11 -3.67 3.75 -12.23
C LEU A 11 -3.24 4.56 -13.45
N LYS A 12 -1.93 4.59 -13.76
CA LYS A 12 -1.40 5.33 -14.91
C LYS A 12 -0.15 4.65 -15.46
N GLY A 13 -0.16 4.33 -16.76
CA GLY A 13 1.01 3.79 -17.47
C GLY A 13 1.52 2.49 -16.87
N ASP A 14 0.65 1.48 -16.77
CA ASP A 14 0.93 0.16 -16.18
C ASP A 14 1.48 0.19 -14.74
N ALA A 15 1.22 1.29 -14.03
CA ALA A 15 1.62 1.45 -12.64
C ALA A 15 0.43 1.93 -11.79
N LEU A 16 0.23 1.26 -10.66
CA LEU A 16 -0.67 1.70 -9.61
C LEU A 16 0.10 2.57 -8.63
N LYS A 17 -0.39 3.78 -8.38
CA LYS A 17 0.15 4.71 -7.40
C LYS A 17 -0.85 4.90 -6.27
N ALA A 18 -0.42 4.60 -5.05
CA ALA A 18 -1.15 4.86 -3.83
C ALA A 18 -0.44 5.97 -3.06
N GLN A 19 -1.07 7.12 -2.95
CA GLN A 19 -0.61 8.24 -2.15
C GLN A 19 -1.13 8.07 -0.73
N PHE A 20 -0.23 8.18 0.25
CA PHE A 20 -0.60 8.15 1.65
C PHE A 20 -1.23 9.47 2.09
N ILE A 21 -1.91 9.45 3.24
CA ILE A 21 -2.35 10.66 3.95
C ILE A 21 -1.17 11.62 4.21
N SER A 22 -1.47 12.89 4.55
CA SER A 22 -0.45 13.94 4.70
C SER A 22 0.71 13.50 5.59
N GLY A 23 1.94 13.88 5.19
CA GLY A 23 3.17 13.57 5.93
C GLY A 23 3.15 14.03 7.39
N ASP A 24 2.34 15.04 7.71
CA ASP A 24 2.15 15.57 9.07
C ASP A 24 1.36 14.63 10.00
N ASN A 25 0.82 13.53 9.47
CA ASN A 25 0.11 12.54 10.27
C ASN A 25 1.09 11.56 10.93
N GLU A 26 1.91 12.08 11.84
CA GLU A 26 2.96 11.31 12.55
C GLU A 26 2.39 10.06 13.23
N ARG A 27 1.18 10.15 13.80
CA ARG A 27 0.51 9.01 14.44
C ARG A 27 0.32 7.84 13.48
N TYR A 28 0.00 8.10 12.22
CA TYR A 28 -0.13 7.03 11.22
C TYR A 28 1.25 6.46 10.84
N PHE A 29 2.23 7.32 10.58
CA PHE A 29 3.57 6.86 10.17
C PHE A 29 4.35 6.15 11.31
N GLN A 30 3.94 6.34 12.57
CA GLN A 30 4.45 5.59 13.73
C GLN A 30 3.61 4.35 14.07
N SER A 31 2.52 4.08 13.34
CA SER A 31 1.64 2.94 13.62
C SER A 31 2.17 1.61 13.10
N ASP A 32 1.72 0.51 13.71
CA ASP A 32 2.02 -0.85 13.26
C ASP A 32 1.52 -1.12 11.84
N ILE A 33 0.44 -0.46 11.43
CA ILE A 33 -0.11 -0.54 10.07
C ILE A 33 0.94 -0.05 9.06
N PHE A 34 1.56 1.10 9.33
CA PHE A 34 2.60 1.64 8.47
C PHE A 34 3.88 0.79 8.52
N GLY A 35 4.24 0.28 9.71
CA GLY A 35 5.35 -0.69 9.84
C GLY A 35 5.16 -1.93 8.95
N LYS A 36 3.96 -2.53 8.97
CA LYS A 36 3.60 -3.67 8.10
C LYS A 36 3.60 -3.27 6.62
N MET A 37 3.20 -2.05 6.27
CA MET A 37 3.33 -1.54 4.89
C MET A 37 4.78 -1.49 4.42
N LEU A 38 5.69 -0.98 5.24
CA LEU A 38 7.11 -0.94 4.92
C LEU A 38 7.68 -2.35 4.71
N ALA A 39 7.26 -3.32 5.54
CA ALA A 39 7.65 -4.72 5.37
C ALA A 39 7.14 -5.30 4.04
N PHE A 40 5.87 -5.07 3.69
CA PHE A 40 5.33 -5.49 2.41
C PHE A 40 6.11 -4.92 1.22
N VAL A 41 6.47 -3.63 1.27
CA VAL A 41 7.27 -2.99 0.21
C VAL A 41 8.65 -3.61 0.12
N LYS A 42 9.30 -3.90 1.24
CA LYS A 42 10.61 -4.55 1.27
C LYS A 42 10.56 -5.96 0.65
N GLU A 43 9.55 -6.75 0.99
CA GLU A 43 9.36 -8.09 0.42
C GLU A 43 9.06 -8.06 -1.09
N ASN A 44 8.39 -7.00 -1.55
CA ASN A 44 7.97 -6.84 -2.94
C ASN A 44 8.77 -5.78 -3.71
N ALA A 45 10.00 -5.47 -3.26
CA ALA A 45 10.83 -4.38 -3.80
C ALA A 45 11.16 -4.52 -5.30
N LYS A 46 11.01 -5.72 -5.88
CA LYS A 46 11.17 -5.94 -7.33
C LYS A 46 10.07 -5.26 -8.16
N ASN A 47 8.85 -5.18 -7.63
CA ASN A 47 7.67 -4.71 -8.34
C ASN A 47 7.03 -3.48 -7.67
N CYS A 48 7.56 -3.05 -6.53
CA CYS A 48 7.04 -1.95 -5.74
C CYS A 48 8.15 -0.98 -5.37
N LYS A 49 7.82 0.31 -5.32
CA LYS A 49 8.69 1.37 -4.82
C LYS A 49 7.90 2.30 -3.92
N LEU A 50 8.52 2.71 -2.83
CA LEU A 50 8.03 3.77 -1.97
C LEU A 50 8.91 5.00 -2.18
N ALA A 51 8.30 6.16 -2.42
CA ALA A 51 9.01 7.41 -2.63
C ALA A 51 8.24 8.59 -2.06
N GLU A 52 8.94 9.60 -1.55
CA GLU A 52 8.33 10.85 -1.16
C GLU A 52 8.33 11.84 -2.33
N VAL A 53 7.19 12.47 -2.58
CA VAL A 53 7.00 13.47 -3.63
C VAL A 53 6.24 14.64 -3.03
N LYS A 54 6.88 15.82 -2.96
CA LYS A 54 6.29 17.05 -2.41
C LYS A 54 5.73 16.88 -0.99
N GLY A 55 6.47 16.21 -0.09
CA GLY A 55 6.04 15.98 1.30
C GLY A 55 4.96 14.91 1.46
N ARG A 56 4.65 14.14 0.41
CA ARG A 56 3.69 13.03 0.45
C ARG A 56 4.36 11.73 0.06
N LEU A 57 4.15 10.71 0.86
CA LEU A 57 4.62 9.37 0.55
C LEU A 57 3.74 8.74 -0.54
N ILE A 58 4.36 8.07 -1.49
CA ILE A 58 3.69 7.40 -2.61
C ILE A 58 4.26 6.00 -2.77
N LEU A 59 3.39 5.00 -2.65
CA LEU A 59 3.65 3.63 -3.07
C LEU A 59 3.33 3.51 -4.56
N THR A 60 4.32 3.14 -5.37
CA THR A 60 4.15 2.80 -6.78
C THR A 60 4.35 1.31 -6.96
N VAL A 61 3.39 0.65 -7.58
CA VAL A 61 3.48 -0.75 -7.99
C VAL A 61 3.52 -0.78 -9.52
N PHE A 62 4.53 -1.41 -10.08
CA PHE A 62 4.78 -1.50 -11.53
C PHE A 62 4.22 -2.81 -12.10
N SER A 63 4.18 -2.90 -13.44
CA SER A 63 3.70 -4.07 -14.19
C SER A 63 2.23 -4.44 -13.94
N ILE A 64 1.39 -3.42 -13.78
CA ILE A 64 -0.07 -3.53 -13.63
C ILE A 64 -0.72 -3.43 -15.00
N GLY A 65 -0.71 -4.53 -15.75
CA GLY A 65 -1.26 -4.56 -17.12
C GLY A 65 -2.79 -4.48 -17.20
N ASN A 66 -3.50 -4.61 -16.07
CA ASN A 66 -4.96 -4.48 -16.02
C ASN A 66 -5.47 -4.19 -14.60
N ALA A 67 -6.75 -3.77 -14.51
CA ALA A 67 -7.40 -3.48 -13.24
C ALA A 67 -7.48 -4.69 -12.28
N LYS A 68 -7.53 -5.92 -12.81
CA LYS A 68 -7.56 -7.14 -12.00
C LYS A 68 -6.23 -7.36 -11.27
N ALA A 69 -5.09 -7.18 -11.96
CA ALA A 69 -3.77 -7.24 -11.34
C ALA A 69 -3.60 -6.16 -10.25
N ALA A 70 -4.15 -4.96 -10.48
CA ALA A 70 -4.17 -3.90 -9.48
C ALA A 70 -4.92 -4.34 -8.21
N LEU A 71 -6.10 -4.95 -8.39
CA LEU A 71 -6.93 -5.44 -7.30
C LEU A 71 -6.26 -6.58 -6.54
N GLU A 72 -5.65 -7.53 -7.23
CA GLU A 72 -4.93 -8.66 -6.61
C GLU A 72 -3.79 -8.18 -5.71
N ILE A 73 -3.03 -7.17 -6.13
CA ILE A 73 -1.96 -6.61 -5.30
C ILE A 73 -2.52 -5.83 -4.12
N PHE A 74 -3.61 -5.08 -4.33
CA PHE A 74 -4.27 -4.37 -3.25
C PHE A 74 -4.81 -5.35 -2.18
N GLN A 75 -5.39 -6.47 -2.61
CA GLN A 75 -5.84 -7.54 -1.71
C GLN A 75 -4.67 -8.20 -0.99
N LYS A 76 -3.55 -8.47 -1.67
CA LYS A 76 -2.34 -9.02 -1.03
C LYS A 76 -1.80 -8.08 0.06
N LEU A 77 -1.74 -6.80 -0.24
CA LEU A 77 -1.32 -5.75 0.68
C LEU A 77 -2.27 -5.66 1.88
N GLU A 78 -3.59 -5.64 1.64
CA GLU A 78 -4.60 -5.61 2.70
C GLU A 78 -4.51 -6.85 3.60
N ASN A 79 -4.38 -8.04 3.00
CA ASN A 79 -4.20 -9.29 3.75
C ASN A 79 -2.91 -9.29 4.55
N PHE A 80 -1.80 -8.81 4.00
CA PHE A 80 -0.51 -8.75 4.70
C PHE A 80 -0.59 -7.82 5.93
N VAL A 81 -1.20 -6.65 5.76
CA VAL A 81 -1.30 -5.64 6.82
C VAL A 81 -2.30 -6.05 7.91
N PHE A 82 -3.42 -6.67 7.53
CA PHE A 82 -4.49 -7.07 8.44
C PHE A 82 -4.60 -8.58 8.68
N SER A 83 -3.51 -9.33 8.50
CA SER A 83 -3.47 -10.81 8.54
C SER A 83 -3.93 -11.46 9.87
N GLU A 84 -4.38 -10.70 10.86
CA GLU A 84 -4.81 -11.20 12.17
C GLU A 84 -6.33 -11.44 12.32
N ILE A 85 -7.11 -11.45 11.22
CA ILE A 85 -8.54 -11.81 11.30
C ILE A 85 -8.94 -12.84 10.22
N LYS A 86 -8.35 -14.04 10.21
CA LYS A 86 -8.92 -15.25 9.55
C LYS A 86 -8.46 -16.58 10.18
N GLN A 87 -8.39 -16.67 11.50
CA GLN A 87 -8.40 -17.97 12.20
C GLN A 87 -9.44 -17.95 13.32
N ALA A 88 -10.73 -17.84 12.97
CA ALA A 88 -11.85 -18.23 13.85
C ALA A 88 -13.20 -18.10 13.11
N VAL A 89 -13.41 -18.78 11.99
CA VAL A 89 -14.73 -19.34 11.62
C VAL A 89 -14.48 -20.42 10.56
N ASN A 90 -14.25 -21.66 11.00
CA ASN A 90 -14.76 -22.86 10.34
C ASN A 90 -14.83 -24.00 11.36
#